data_AF-A0A2X5PUZ7-F1
#
_entry.id   AF-A0A2X5PUZ7-F1
#
_cell.length_a   1.000
_cell.length_b   1.000
_cell.length_c   1.000
_cell.angle_alpha   90.00
_cell.angle_beta   90.00
_cell.angle_gamma   90.00
#
_symmetry.space_group_name_H-M   'P 1'
#
loop_
_entity.id
_entity.type
_entity.pdbx_description
1 polymer ?
#
loop_
_entity_poly.entity_id
_entity_poly.type
_entity_poly.pdbx_seq_one_letter_code
_entity_poly.pdbx_strand_id
1 'polypeptide(L)'
;MNRALFVCLSGLLTSVLSVQSMAAETTIKQLPVNAIHPTQSAVGYDEINYKIALDKADPAKLFTEFCENNGAGKVRQYNTHSAITRPGSFTCQSPYGTYPDAVKSAVIAPDHQVYLTDGHHTISIFRDIAGDQNFTFSVRITNDLSQLPDMAAFWQWMEQHNQAWLNDPAGKRVKPADLPAQVGMQFMADDTYRSVIYFLRSVAYKKPKNAPPFLEFYLGDWLRHHQPVRPGELKTKAGYAAYLARAANALVNASGSEHTTASPDSPTLGQSGKLDKVNVKKLDKLSEKGGKLSVLFGERATS
;
A
#
# COMPACT_ATOMS: atom_id res chain seq x y z
N MET A 1 -38.25 25.45 74.24
CA MET A 1 -37.33 24.32 73.99
C MET A 1 -37.79 23.58 72.75
N ASN A 2 -37.11 23.77 71.62
CA ASN A 2 -36.92 22.74 70.58
C ASN A 2 -35.89 23.27 69.56
N ARG A 3 -34.83 22.49 69.41
CA ARG A 3 -33.62 22.80 68.64
C ARG A 3 -33.89 22.65 67.14
N ALA A 4 -33.53 23.66 66.35
CA ALA A 4 -33.41 23.53 64.89
C ALA A 4 -32.03 22.96 64.55
N LEU A 5 -32.03 21.87 63.78
CA LEU A 5 -30.85 21.16 63.29
C LEU A 5 -30.28 21.90 62.08
N PHE A 6 -29.03 22.36 62.15
CA PHE A 6 -28.28 22.85 60.98
C PHE A 6 -27.67 21.65 60.26
N VAL A 7 -28.03 21.45 58.99
CA VAL A 7 -27.38 20.49 58.09
C VAL A 7 -26.39 21.27 57.22
N CYS A 8 -25.09 21.08 57.45
CA CYS A 8 -24.03 21.54 56.56
C CYS A 8 -23.92 20.58 55.37
N LEU A 9 -24.20 21.08 54.17
CA LEU A 9 -23.98 20.37 52.91
C LEU A 9 -22.56 20.67 52.41
N SER A 10 -21.62 19.76 52.62
CA SER A 10 -20.26 19.82 52.07
C SER A 10 -20.27 19.31 50.63
N GLY A 11 -20.16 20.23 49.66
CA GLY A 11 -19.98 19.90 48.25
C GLY A 11 -18.54 19.51 47.95
N LEU A 12 -18.28 18.23 47.64
CA LEU A 12 -17.03 17.80 47.01
C LEU A 12 -17.05 18.20 45.53
N LEU A 13 -16.16 19.11 45.12
CA LEU A 13 -15.81 19.32 43.71
C LEU A 13 -14.86 18.20 43.28
N THR A 14 -15.37 17.20 42.55
CA THR A 14 -14.53 16.29 41.78
C THR A 14 -14.20 16.92 40.42
N SER A 15 -12.96 17.37 40.25
CA SER A 15 -12.41 17.79 38.96
C SER A 15 -12.24 16.56 38.07
N VAL A 16 -13.12 16.41 37.08
CA VAL A 16 -13.01 15.39 36.04
C VAL A 16 -11.94 15.87 35.05
N LEU A 17 -10.74 15.30 35.11
CA LEU A 17 -9.74 15.43 34.06
C LEU A 17 -10.27 14.69 32.83
N SER A 18 -10.83 15.43 31.87
CA SER A 18 -11.19 14.90 30.56
C SER A 18 -9.92 14.48 29.81
N VAL A 19 -9.70 13.17 29.67
CA VAL A 19 -8.74 12.63 28.70
C VAL A 19 -9.31 12.92 27.32
N GLN A 20 -8.84 14.00 26.69
CA GLN A 20 -9.14 14.27 25.29
C GLN A 20 -8.44 13.19 24.47
N SER A 21 -9.26 12.32 23.86
CA SER A 21 -8.85 11.48 22.75
C SER A 21 -8.23 12.36 21.68
N MET A 22 -6.91 12.27 21.48
CA MET A 22 -6.22 12.86 20.34
C MET A 22 -6.60 12.09 19.07
N ALA A 23 -7.85 12.25 18.63
CA ALA A 23 -8.21 11.93 17.25
C ALA A 23 -7.51 13.00 16.40
N ALA A 24 -6.39 12.62 15.78
CA ALA A 24 -5.69 13.51 14.86
C ALA A 24 -6.69 13.98 13.79
N GLU A 25 -6.83 15.29 13.62
CA GLU A 25 -7.53 15.83 12.46
C GLU A 25 -6.80 15.31 11.21
N THR A 26 -7.48 14.49 10.40
CA THR A 26 -6.89 13.99 9.16
C THR A 26 -6.74 15.15 8.19
N THR A 27 -5.50 15.52 7.87
CA THR A 27 -5.19 16.61 6.95
C THR A 27 -4.69 16.09 5.61
N ILE A 28 -4.98 16.80 4.53
CA ILE A 28 -4.39 16.51 3.21
C ILE A 28 -3.18 17.43 3.01
N LYS A 29 -2.01 16.85 2.75
CA LYS A 29 -0.81 17.59 2.33
C LYS A 29 -0.52 17.33 0.86
N GLN A 30 -0.25 18.40 0.12
CA GLN A 30 0.25 18.35 -1.24
C GLN A 30 1.74 18.62 -1.21
N LEU A 31 2.54 17.67 -1.70
CA LEU A 31 3.99 17.69 -1.58
C LEU A 31 4.62 17.37 -2.94
N PRO A 32 5.82 17.87 -3.22
CA PRO A 32 6.62 17.28 -4.29
C PRO A 32 6.89 15.80 -3.95
N VAL A 33 6.79 14.91 -4.93
CA VAL A 33 6.87 13.47 -4.71
C VAL A 33 8.21 13.03 -4.08
N ASN A 34 9.29 13.77 -4.31
CA ASN A 34 10.60 13.50 -3.70
C ASN A 34 10.69 13.84 -2.20
N ALA A 35 9.69 14.52 -1.63
CA ALA A 35 9.59 14.78 -0.19
C ALA A 35 8.75 13.72 0.56
N ILE A 36 8.31 12.68 -0.14
CA ILE A 36 7.54 11.56 0.43
C ILE A 36 8.48 10.38 0.63
N HIS A 37 8.71 10.02 1.89
CA HIS A 37 9.62 8.97 2.30
C HIS A 37 8.91 7.61 2.44
N PRO A 38 9.52 6.49 2.06
CA PRO A 38 8.91 5.18 2.20
C PRO A 38 8.99 4.65 3.64
N THR A 39 8.11 3.69 3.96
CA THR A 39 8.12 2.93 5.21
C THR A 39 8.28 1.42 4.95
N GLN A 40 8.70 1.08 3.74
CA GLN A 40 9.02 -0.27 3.31
C GLN A 40 10.22 -0.25 2.37
N SER A 41 11.01 -1.31 2.33
CA SER A 41 12.25 -1.36 1.54
C SER A 41 12.03 -1.70 0.06
N ALA A 42 10.91 -2.38 -0.23
CA ALA A 42 10.67 -3.02 -1.51
C ALA A 42 9.22 -2.83 -1.98
N VAL A 43 9.01 -2.96 -3.29
CA VAL A 43 7.71 -3.03 -3.96
C VAL A 43 7.73 -4.20 -4.94
N GLY A 44 6.57 -4.57 -5.48
CA GLY A 44 6.49 -5.59 -6.52
C GLY A 44 6.58 -4.96 -7.91
N TYR A 45 7.66 -5.19 -8.64
CA TYR A 45 7.89 -4.53 -9.93
C TYR A 45 6.90 -4.97 -10.99
N ASP A 46 6.58 -6.26 -11.13
CA ASP A 46 5.60 -6.72 -12.11
C ASP A 46 4.18 -6.19 -11.86
N GLU A 47 3.79 -5.96 -10.60
CA GLU A 47 2.53 -5.24 -10.32
C GLU A 47 2.56 -3.82 -10.87
N ILE A 48 3.68 -3.12 -10.64
CA ILE A 48 3.89 -1.75 -11.11
C ILE A 48 3.96 -1.70 -12.64
N ASN A 49 4.75 -2.56 -13.27
CA ASN A 49 4.93 -2.66 -14.72
C ASN A 49 3.62 -3.00 -15.44
N TYR A 50 2.81 -3.90 -14.89
CA TYR A 50 1.46 -4.17 -15.39
C TYR A 50 0.60 -2.90 -15.40
N LYS A 51 0.64 -2.12 -14.32
CA LYS A 51 -0.14 -0.88 -14.20
C LYS A 51 0.37 0.22 -15.13
N ILE A 52 1.69 0.41 -15.20
CA ILE A 52 2.33 1.32 -16.15
C ILE A 52 1.93 0.98 -17.58
N ALA A 53 1.93 -0.30 -17.96
CA ALA A 53 1.54 -0.73 -19.30
C ALA A 53 0.09 -0.38 -19.63
N LEU A 54 -0.83 -0.45 -18.65
CA LEU A 54 -2.21 0.01 -18.83
C LEU A 54 -2.29 1.53 -18.97
N ASP A 55 -1.61 2.28 -18.11
CA ASP A 55 -1.73 3.74 -18.06
C ASP A 55 -1.05 4.41 -19.26
N LYS A 56 0.09 3.88 -19.71
CA LYS A 56 0.75 4.35 -20.95
C LYS A 56 -0.06 4.02 -22.21
N ALA A 57 -0.93 3.02 -22.17
CA ALA A 57 -1.80 2.65 -23.29
C ALA A 57 -3.08 3.49 -23.38
N ASP A 58 -3.51 4.10 -22.28
CA ASP A 58 -4.74 4.88 -22.18
C ASP A 58 -4.50 6.17 -21.36
N PRO A 59 -4.22 7.30 -22.04
CA PRO A 59 -4.03 8.58 -21.36
C PRO A 59 -5.24 9.02 -20.51
N ALA A 60 -6.47 8.68 -20.92
CA ALA A 60 -7.66 9.01 -20.13
C ALA A 60 -7.64 8.29 -18.78
N LYS A 61 -7.25 7.01 -18.81
CA LYS A 61 -7.05 6.20 -17.60
C LYS A 61 -5.92 6.74 -16.73
N LEU A 62 -4.76 7.07 -17.31
CA LEU A 62 -3.64 7.67 -16.56
C LEU A 62 -4.08 8.92 -15.78
N PHE A 63 -4.68 9.91 -16.46
CA PHE A 63 -5.08 11.14 -15.77
C PHE A 63 -6.24 10.91 -14.81
N THR A 64 -7.14 9.96 -15.10
CA THR A 64 -8.19 9.56 -14.15
C THR A 64 -7.58 8.98 -12.89
N GLU A 65 -6.69 7.99 -13.00
CA GLU A 65 -6.04 7.38 -11.83
C GLU A 65 -5.21 8.43 -11.07
N PHE A 66 -4.51 9.34 -11.76
CA PHE A 66 -3.76 10.41 -11.10
C PHE A 66 -4.67 11.37 -10.32
N CYS A 67 -5.76 11.84 -10.92
CA CYS A 67 -6.74 12.69 -10.24
C CYS A 67 -7.40 11.96 -9.06
N GLU A 68 -7.81 10.71 -9.23
CA GLU A 68 -8.48 9.93 -8.18
C GLU A 68 -7.55 9.71 -6.97
N ASN A 69 -6.28 9.35 -7.21
CA ASN A 69 -5.31 9.14 -6.12
C ASN A 69 -4.86 10.47 -5.47
N ASN A 70 -5.13 11.62 -6.08
CA ASN A 70 -5.01 12.94 -5.45
C ASN A 70 -6.31 13.40 -4.78
N GLY A 71 -7.35 12.55 -4.71
CA GLY A 71 -8.63 12.89 -4.10
C GLY A 71 -9.41 13.94 -4.89
N ALA A 72 -9.24 13.99 -6.21
CA ALA A 72 -9.73 15.04 -7.10
C ALA A 72 -10.83 14.57 -8.06
N GLY A 73 -11.36 13.36 -7.87
CA GLY A 73 -12.29 12.71 -8.79
C GLY A 73 -11.60 12.28 -10.08
N LYS A 74 -12.34 12.21 -11.19
CA LYS A 74 -11.77 11.84 -12.50
C LYS A 74 -11.08 13.03 -13.16
N VAL A 75 -10.34 12.77 -14.24
CA VAL A 75 -9.88 13.84 -15.13
C VAL A 75 -11.09 14.51 -15.80
N ARG A 76 -11.03 15.83 -15.94
CA ARG A 76 -12.04 16.65 -16.63
C ARG A 76 -11.55 17.07 -18.02
N GLN A 77 -10.32 17.54 -18.13
CA GLN A 77 -9.72 17.97 -19.40
C GLN A 77 -8.24 17.58 -19.45
N TYR A 78 -7.80 17.11 -20.61
CA TYR A 78 -6.40 16.88 -20.96
C TYR A 78 -6.28 16.89 -22.50
N ASN A 79 -5.06 16.93 -23.02
CA ASN A 79 -4.77 16.81 -24.45
C ASN A 79 -3.44 16.06 -24.67
N THR A 80 -2.99 15.96 -25.91
CA THR A 80 -1.75 15.24 -26.28
C THR A 80 -0.48 15.85 -25.70
N HIS A 81 -0.52 17.11 -25.27
CA HIS A 81 0.55 17.80 -24.57
C HIS A 81 0.33 17.82 -23.05
N SER A 82 -0.59 17.04 -22.49
CA SER A 82 -0.72 16.95 -21.03
C SER A 82 0.36 16.05 -20.42
N ALA A 83 0.80 16.36 -19.21
CA ALA A 83 1.66 15.49 -18.42
C ALA A 83 1.42 15.72 -16.92
N ILE A 84 1.57 14.67 -16.10
CA ILE A 84 1.45 14.77 -14.63
C ILE A 84 2.53 15.67 -14.01
N THR A 85 3.67 15.83 -14.70
CA THR A 85 4.75 16.77 -14.34
C THR A 85 4.45 18.22 -14.74
N ARG A 86 3.31 18.47 -15.41
CA ARG A 86 2.84 19.80 -15.81
C ARG A 86 1.40 20.01 -15.30
N PRO A 87 1.21 20.37 -14.01
CA PRO A 87 -0.11 20.47 -13.39
C PRO A 87 -1.12 21.36 -14.13
N GLY A 88 -0.66 22.41 -14.81
CA GLY A 88 -1.52 23.29 -15.62
C GLY A 88 -1.95 22.73 -16.98
N SER A 89 -1.45 21.55 -17.36
CA SER A 89 -1.73 20.94 -18.67
C SER A 89 -2.96 20.03 -18.69
N PHE A 90 -3.56 19.74 -17.53
CA PHE A 90 -4.80 18.97 -17.39
C PHE A 90 -5.60 19.50 -16.19
N THR A 91 -6.89 19.15 -16.08
CA THR A 91 -7.71 19.48 -14.91
C THR A 91 -8.45 18.26 -14.40
N CYS A 92 -8.62 18.17 -13.09
CA CYS A 92 -9.47 17.17 -12.45
C CYS A 92 -10.88 17.74 -12.22
N GLN A 93 -11.82 16.86 -11.89
CA GLN A 93 -13.21 17.24 -11.58
C GLN A 93 -13.31 18.14 -10.35
N SER A 94 -12.47 17.92 -9.35
CA SER A 94 -12.47 18.65 -8.08
C SER A 94 -11.05 19.07 -7.67
N PRO A 95 -10.88 20.01 -6.73
CA PRO A 95 -9.58 20.27 -6.11
C PRO A 95 -8.98 19.02 -5.45
N TYR A 96 -7.66 18.95 -5.37
CA TYR A 96 -6.96 17.86 -4.68
C TYR A 96 -7.37 17.79 -3.21
N GLY A 97 -7.57 16.58 -2.70
CA GLY A 97 -8.02 16.33 -1.33
C GLY A 97 -9.53 16.43 -1.09
N THR A 98 -10.34 16.72 -2.11
CA THR A 98 -11.82 16.75 -1.99
C THR A 98 -12.38 15.40 -1.51
N TYR A 99 -11.78 14.30 -1.97
CA TYR A 99 -12.14 12.93 -1.60
C TYR A 99 -11.02 12.30 -0.77
N PRO A 100 -10.96 12.56 0.56
CA PRO A 100 -9.83 12.16 1.38
C PRO A 100 -9.61 10.64 1.43
N ASP A 101 -10.66 9.83 1.33
CA ASP A 101 -10.57 8.36 1.35
C ASP A 101 -9.84 7.78 0.13
N ALA A 102 -9.81 8.51 -0.99
CA ALA A 102 -9.08 8.09 -2.19
C ALA A 102 -7.58 8.41 -2.10
N VAL A 103 -7.18 9.29 -1.17
CA VAL A 103 -5.80 9.74 -0.99
C VAL A 103 -5.01 8.72 -0.17
N LYS A 104 -3.76 8.49 -0.56
CA LYS A 104 -2.83 7.58 0.13
C LYS A 104 -2.45 8.10 1.51
N SER A 105 -2.32 7.21 2.49
CA SER A 105 -2.01 7.60 3.87
C SER A 105 -0.52 7.79 4.10
N ALA A 106 -0.20 8.74 4.99
CA ALA A 106 1.13 9.01 5.48
C ALA A 106 1.09 9.50 6.92
N VAL A 107 2.24 9.59 7.56
CA VAL A 107 2.42 10.18 8.90
C VAL A 107 3.53 11.23 8.85
N ILE A 108 3.54 12.13 9.83
CA ILE A 108 4.63 13.10 10.02
C ILE A 108 5.50 12.61 11.18
N ALA A 109 6.81 12.59 11.01
CA ALA A 109 7.76 12.15 12.04
C ALA A 109 8.40 13.36 12.80
N PRO A 110 9.19 13.11 13.86
CA PRO A 110 9.92 14.15 14.61
C PRO A 110 10.90 15.00 13.79
N ASP A 111 11.40 14.48 12.67
CA ASP A 111 12.21 15.23 11.70
C ASP A 111 11.36 16.14 10.78
N HIS A 112 10.04 16.22 11.03
CA HIS A 112 9.02 16.92 10.26
C HIS A 112 8.89 16.44 8.80
N GLN A 113 9.45 15.28 8.46
CA GLN A 113 9.30 14.65 7.16
C GLN A 113 8.02 13.81 7.10
N VAL A 114 7.56 13.54 5.88
CA VAL A 114 6.34 12.78 5.61
C VAL A 114 6.69 11.37 5.17
N TYR A 115 6.23 10.38 5.94
CA TYR A 115 6.48 8.97 5.72
C TYR A 115 5.20 8.26 5.26
N LEU A 116 5.24 7.71 4.05
CA LEU A 116 4.11 7.07 3.37
C LEU A 116 3.77 5.72 3.99
N THR A 117 2.53 5.52 4.43
CA THR A 117 2.08 4.27 5.07
C THR A 117 1.22 3.39 4.15
N ASP A 118 0.69 3.95 3.06
CA ASP A 118 0.06 3.21 1.97
C ASP A 118 0.40 3.88 0.62
N GLY A 119 0.40 3.12 -0.48
CA GLY A 119 0.49 3.68 -1.82
C GLY A 119 1.89 3.69 -2.46
N HIS A 120 2.87 2.95 -1.92
CA HIS A 120 4.22 2.87 -2.50
C HIS A 120 4.20 2.41 -3.97
N HIS A 121 3.38 1.41 -4.31
CA HIS A 121 3.17 0.98 -5.71
C HIS A 121 2.54 2.09 -6.56
N THR A 122 1.51 2.80 -6.05
CA THR A 122 0.84 3.90 -6.75
C THR A 122 1.80 5.03 -7.10
N ILE A 123 2.57 5.51 -6.11
CA ILE A 123 3.54 6.58 -6.33
C ILE A 123 4.66 6.10 -7.26
N SER A 124 5.10 4.85 -7.13
CA SER A 124 6.12 4.26 -8.03
C SER A 124 5.66 4.22 -9.49
N ILE A 125 4.38 3.91 -9.76
CA ILE A 125 3.80 3.94 -11.12
C ILE A 125 3.91 5.36 -11.71
N PHE A 126 3.48 6.38 -10.96
CA PHE A 126 3.52 7.76 -11.47
C PHE A 126 4.94 8.30 -11.61
N ARG A 127 5.88 7.91 -10.74
CA ARG A 127 7.29 8.27 -10.88
C ARG A 127 7.93 7.65 -12.13
N ASP A 128 7.67 6.38 -12.42
CA ASP A 128 8.15 5.77 -13.67
C ASP A 128 7.58 6.49 -14.90
N ILE A 129 6.27 6.75 -14.90
CA ILE A 129 5.61 7.47 -16.02
C ILE A 129 6.17 8.89 -16.19
N ALA A 130 6.52 9.57 -15.09
CA ALA A 130 7.16 10.88 -15.10
C ALA A 130 8.65 10.85 -15.50
N GLY A 131 9.25 9.66 -15.65
CA GLY A 131 10.70 9.53 -15.83
C GLY A 131 11.47 10.10 -14.65
N ASP A 132 10.99 9.84 -13.43
CA ASP A 132 11.51 10.33 -12.15
C ASP A 132 11.54 11.86 -11.96
N GLN A 133 10.97 12.62 -12.90
CA GLN A 133 10.74 14.06 -12.71
C GLN A 133 9.78 14.31 -11.54
N ASN A 134 10.03 15.39 -10.82
CA ASN A 134 9.22 15.75 -9.66
C ASN A 134 7.83 16.23 -10.09
N PHE A 135 6.81 15.88 -9.32
CA PHE A 135 5.43 16.34 -9.48
C PHE A 135 4.76 16.46 -8.12
N THR A 136 3.70 17.26 -8.03
CA THR A 136 2.91 17.38 -6.80
C THR A 136 2.00 16.18 -6.61
N PHE A 137 2.00 15.59 -5.42
CA PHE A 137 1.13 14.48 -5.04
C PHE A 137 0.51 14.73 -3.66
N SER A 138 -0.73 14.28 -3.49
CA SER A 138 -1.49 14.44 -2.26
C SER A 138 -1.35 13.22 -1.36
N VAL A 139 -1.16 13.45 -0.07
CA VAL A 139 -1.16 12.41 0.96
C VAL A 139 -2.07 12.83 2.11
N ARG A 140 -2.76 11.86 2.71
CA ARG A 140 -3.60 12.04 3.89
C ARG A 140 -2.77 11.72 5.12
N ILE A 141 -2.54 12.73 5.95
CA ILE A 141 -1.85 12.56 7.23
C ILE A 141 -2.81 11.91 8.21
N THR A 142 -2.53 10.66 8.59
CA THR A 142 -3.34 9.93 9.57
C THR A 142 -2.90 10.23 10.99
N ASN A 143 -1.61 10.52 11.19
CA ASN A 143 -1.02 10.85 12.48
C ASN A 143 0.10 11.88 12.29
N ASP A 144 0.07 12.94 13.09
CA ASP A 144 1.22 13.83 13.29
C ASP A 144 1.97 13.37 14.54
N LEU A 145 3.16 12.80 14.34
CA LEU A 145 4.02 12.25 15.38
C LEU A 145 5.25 13.13 15.59
N SER A 146 5.21 14.38 15.14
CA SER A 146 6.32 15.33 15.27
C SER A 146 6.69 15.65 16.72
N GLN A 147 5.77 15.39 17.67
CA GLN A 147 5.98 15.60 19.10
C GLN A 147 6.65 14.42 19.82
N LEU A 148 6.91 13.30 19.13
CA LEU A 148 7.71 12.21 19.71
C LEU A 148 9.15 12.69 19.95
N PRO A 149 9.85 12.17 20.98
CA PRO A 149 11.13 12.72 21.42
C PRO A 149 12.25 12.59 20.38
N ASP A 150 12.24 11.52 19.57
CA ASP A 150 13.23 11.26 18.54
C ASP A 150 12.73 10.28 17.48
N MET A 151 13.55 10.05 16.45
CA MET A 151 13.25 9.10 15.38
C MET A 151 13.20 7.65 15.84
N ALA A 152 13.87 7.28 16.94
CA ALA A 152 13.81 5.91 17.45
C ALA A 152 12.42 5.61 18.03
N ALA A 153 11.86 6.54 18.81
CA ALA A 153 10.49 6.47 19.31
C ALA A 153 9.47 6.45 18.15
N PHE A 154 9.71 7.22 17.09
CA PHE A 154 8.90 7.19 15.88
C PHE A 154 8.89 5.80 15.22
N TRP A 155 10.05 5.20 14.95
CA TRP A 155 10.10 3.90 14.29
C TRP A 155 9.52 2.78 15.17
N GLN A 156 9.73 2.84 16.49
CA GLN A 156 9.07 1.94 17.42
C GLN A 156 7.54 2.06 17.33
N TRP A 157 7.01 3.30 17.29
CA TRP A 157 5.57 3.53 17.13
C TRP A 157 5.08 2.97 15.78
N MET A 158 5.81 3.21 14.69
CA MET A 158 5.47 2.73 13.35
C MET A 158 5.31 1.21 13.30
N GLU A 159 6.21 0.47 13.94
CA GLU A 159 6.13 -0.99 14.02
C GLU A 159 4.96 -1.46 14.88
N GLN A 160 4.80 -0.89 16.08
CA GLN A 160 3.72 -1.25 17.01
C GLN A 160 2.33 -1.01 16.40
N HIS A 161 2.20 -0.04 15.51
CA HIS A 161 0.94 0.33 14.85
C HIS A 161 0.83 -0.18 13.41
N ASN A 162 1.73 -1.08 13.00
CA ASN A 162 1.75 -1.67 11.65
C ASN A 162 1.72 -0.62 10.52
N GLN A 163 2.52 0.44 10.65
CA GLN A 163 2.67 1.54 9.68
C GLN A 163 3.96 1.43 8.85
N ALA A 164 4.82 0.45 9.14
CA ALA A 164 6.03 0.16 8.37
C ALA A 164 6.19 -1.35 8.12
N TRP A 165 6.68 -1.70 6.94
CA TRP A 165 7.10 -3.06 6.58
C TRP A 165 8.62 -3.09 6.41
N LEU A 166 9.32 -3.47 7.48
CA LEU A 166 10.77 -3.39 7.56
C LEU A 166 11.42 -4.74 7.27
N ASN A 167 11.01 -5.41 6.19
CA ASN A 167 11.69 -6.60 5.67
C ASN A 167 12.14 -6.36 4.22
N ASP A 168 13.25 -6.98 3.83
CA ASP A 168 13.78 -6.98 2.48
C ASP A 168 13.12 -8.07 1.60
N PRO A 169 13.40 -8.10 0.28
CA PRO A 169 12.87 -9.14 -0.61
C PRO A 169 13.26 -10.59 -0.24
N ALA A 170 14.32 -10.77 0.57
CA ALA A 170 14.74 -12.06 1.08
C ALA A 170 14.04 -12.45 2.40
N GLY A 171 13.12 -11.61 2.90
CA GLY A 171 12.42 -11.80 4.18
C GLY A 171 13.25 -11.44 5.40
N LYS A 172 14.40 -10.78 5.21
CA LYS A 172 15.26 -10.38 6.33
C LYS A 172 14.86 -9.01 6.83
N ARG A 173 14.99 -8.83 8.14
CA ARG A 173 14.73 -7.56 8.80
C ARG A 173 15.66 -6.45 8.29
N VAL A 174 15.07 -5.29 8.01
CA VAL A 174 15.72 -4.05 7.58
C VAL A 174 15.71 -3.06 8.73
N LYS A 175 16.79 -2.30 8.92
CA LYS A 175 16.79 -1.19 9.88
C LYS A 175 16.14 0.03 9.21
N PRO A 176 15.41 0.88 9.94
CA PRO A 176 14.80 2.06 9.33
C PRO A 176 15.81 2.98 8.62
N ALA A 177 17.04 3.10 9.14
CA ALA A 177 18.11 3.88 8.51
C ALA A 177 18.59 3.33 7.16
N ASP A 178 18.27 2.07 6.84
CA ASP A 178 18.60 1.41 5.58
C ASP A 178 17.45 1.51 4.56
N LEU A 179 16.32 2.13 4.92
CA LEU A 179 15.25 2.40 3.97
C LEU A 179 15.71 3.40 2.90
N PRO A 180 15.24 3.27 1.65
CA PRO A 180 15.52 4.28 0.63
C PRO A 180 14.93 5.63 1.04
N ALA A 181 15.59 6.72 0.67
CA ALA A 181 15.13 8.08 1.00
C ALA A 181 13.91 8.54 0.18
N GLN A 182 13.52 7.80 -0.86
CA GLN A 182 12.45 8.20 -1.77
C GLN A 182 11.66 6.98 -2.23
N VAL A 183 10.35 7.14 -2.39
CA VAL A 183 9.45 6.11 -2.95
C VAL A 183 9.66 6.01 -4.45
N GLY A 184 9.86 4.82 -5.01
CA GLY A 184 9.91 4.59 -6.46
C GLY A 184 10.81 3.42 -6.86
N MET A 185 10.61 2.87 -8.07
CA MET A 185 11.36 1.70 -8.55
C MET A 185 12.87 1.97 -8.66
N GLN A 186 13.30 3.20 -8.92
CA GLN A 186 14.72 3.55 -8.95
C GLN A 186 15.42 3.36 -7.58
N PHE A 187 14.66 3.40 -6.48
CA PHE A 187 15.21 3.45 -5.12
C PHE A 187 14.81 2.25 -4.25
N MET A 188 13.62 1.69 -4.48
CA MET A 188 13.08 0.57 -3.73
C MET A 188 13.38 -0.74 -4.47
N ALA A 189 13.73 -1.78 -3.71
CA ALA A 189 14.02 -3.09 -4.29
C ALA A 189 12.76 -3.76 -4.88
N ASP A 190 12.96 -4.73 -5.78
CA ASP A 190 11.89 -5.62 -6.23
C ASP A 190 11.70 -6.80 -5.25
N ASP A 191 10.50 -6.91 -4.69
CA ASP A 191 10.03 -8.14 -4.06
C ASP A 191 9.17 -8.92 -5.07
N THR A 192 9.81 -9.90 -5.71
CA THR A 192 9.18 -10.81 -6.67
C THR A 192 7.92 -11.47 -6.10
N TYR A 193 7.92 -11.85 -4.82
CA TYR A 193 6.78 -12.54 -4.21
C TYR A 193 5.64 -11.58 -3.92
N ARG A 194 5.94 -10.31 -3.59
CA ARG A 194 4.93 -9.26 -3.51
C ARG A 194 4.21 -9.07 -4.84
N SER A 195 4.94 -9.11 -5.96
CA SER A 195 4.36 -9.13 -7.31
C SER A 195 3.49 -10.36 -7.54
N VAL A 196 4.01 -11.56 -7.29
CA VAL A 196 3.28 -12.82 -7.49
C VAL A 196 1.95 -12.83 -6.74
N ILE A 197 1.94 -12.42 -5.46
CA ILE A 197 0.72 -12.38 -4.66
C ILE A 197 -0.33 -11.43 -5.27
N TYR A 198 0.07 -10.33 -5.89
CA TYR A 198 -0.86 -9.46 -6.62
C TYR A 198 -1.61 -10.19 -7.75
N PHE A 199 -0.92 -11.07 -8.48
CA PHE A 199 -1.52 -11.90 -9.53
C PHE A 199 -2.37 -13.04 -8.96
N LEU A 200 -2.02 -13.57 -7.79
CA LEU A 200 -2.78 -14.64 -7.12
C LEU A 200 -4.04 -14.16 -6.39
N ARG A 201 -4.27 -12.85 -6.28
CA ARG A 201 -5.50 -12.31 -5.69
C ARG A 201 -6.72 -12.75 -6.50
N SER A 202 -7.72 -13.30 -5.80
CA SER A 202 -8.91 -13.98 -6.34
C SER A 202 -8.65 -15.29 -7.09
N VAL A 203 -7.40 -15.72 -7.20
CA VAL A 203 -6.99 -17.02 -7.75
C VAL A 203 -6.82 -18.04 -6.62
N ALA A 204 -6.05 -17.68 -5.59
CA ALA A 204 -5.68 -18.58 -4.49
C ALA A 204 -6.02 -17.99 -3.11
N TYR A 205 -6.25 -16.69 -3.01
CA TYR A 205 -6.73 -16.03 -1.79
C TYR A 205 -7.67 -14.87 -2.15
N LYS A 206 -8.47 -14.40 -1.19
CA LYS A 206 -9.23 -13.14 -1.27
C LYS A 206 -8.91 -12.30 -0.06
N LYS A 207 -8.73 -10.99 -0.26
CA LYS A 207 -8.53 -10.05 0.85
C LYS A 207 -9.72 -10.16 1.81
N PRO A 208 -9.51 -10.53 3.08
CA PRO A 208 -10.60 -10.61 4.04
C PRO A 208 -11.11 -9.21 4.38
N LYS A 209 -12.34 -9.13 4.92
CA LYS A 209 -12.96 -7.84 5.29
C LYS A 209 -12.07 -7.05 6.26
N ASN A 210 -11.52 -7.74 7.24
CA ASN A 210 -10.58 -7.20 8.22
C ASN A 210 -9.17 -7.72 7.90
N ALA A 211 -8.65 -7.34 6.73
CA ALA A 211 -7.33 -7.78 6.31
C ALA A 211 -6.23 -7.22 7.23
N PRO A 212 -5.24 -8.04 7.60
CA PRO A 212 -4.07 -7.52 8.31
C PRO A 212 -3.35 -6.50 7.42
N PRO A 213 -2.73 -5.46 8.01
CA PRO A 213 -1.76 -4.63 7.31
C PRO A 213 -0.71 -5.51 6.64
N PHE A 214 -0.20 -5.09 5.47
CA PHE A 214 0.83 -5.83 4.73
C PHE A 214 0.46 -7.27 4.34
N LEU A 215 -0.83 -7.62 4.27
CA LEU A 215 -1.33 -8.95 3.89
C LEU A 215 -0.55 -9.58 2.72
N GLU A 216 -0.33 -8.82 1.64
CA GLU A 216 0.38 -9.32 0.47
C GLU A 216 1.86 -9.66 0.73
N PHE A 217 2.51 -8.94 1.63
CA PHE A 217 3.89 -9.22 2.02
C PHE A 217 3.98 -10.44 2.94
N TYR A 218 3.02 -10.60 3.87
CA TYR A 218 2.90 -11.82 4.67
C TYR A 218 2.74 -13.06 3.79
N LEU A 219 1.79 -13.04 2.85
CA LEU A 219 1.63 -14.14 1.89
C LEU A 219 2.86 -14.32 0.98
N GLY A 220 3.57 -13.23 0.66
CA GLY A 220 4.80 -13.28 -0.13
C GLY A 220 5.95 -13.96 0.60
N ASP A 221 6.10 -13.69 1.89
CA ASP A 221 7.06 -14.38 2.76
C ASP A 221 6.75 -15.86 2.88
N TRP A 222 5.49 -16.24 3.07
CA TRP A 222 5.12 -17.66 3.03
C TRP A 222 5.55 -18.31 1.71
N LEU A 223 5.24 -17.66 0.59
CA LEU A 223 5.50 -18.23 -0.73
C LEU A 223 6.99 -18.36 -1.04
N ARG A 224 7.86 -17.46 -0.55
CA ARG A 224 9.31 -17.54 -0.82
C ARG A 224 9.95 -18.78 -0.23
N HIS A 225 9.45 -19.26 0.91
CA HIS A 225 9.96 -20.45 1.57
C HIS A 225 9.36 -21.75 1.01
N HIS A 226 8.12 -21.70 0.51
CA HIS A 226 7.40 -22.91 0.09
C HIS A 226 7.46 -23.18 -1.42
N GLN A 227 7.52 -22.13 -2.24
CA GLN A 227 7.55 -22.24 -3.70
C GLN A 227 8.57 -21.25 -4.27
N PRO A 228 9.87 -21.43 -4.01
CA PRO A 228 10.89 -20.53 -4.51
C PRO A 228 10.84 -20.42 -6.04
N VAL A 229 10.91 -19.19 -6.55
CA VAL A 229 10.99 -18.91 -7.98
C VAL A 229 12.32 -19.43 -8.50
N ARG A 230 12.30 -20.17 -9.61
CA ARG A 230 13.53 -20.64 -10.26
C ARG A 230 14.09 -19.57 -11.20
N PRO A 231 15.42 -19.50 -11.40
CA PRO A 231 16.01 -18.58 -12.36
C PRO A 231 15.35 -18.68 -13.74
N GLY A 232 14.90 -17.55 -14.27
CA GLY A 232 14.28 -17.48 -15.60
C GLY A 232 12.80 -17.84 -15.68
N GLU A 233 12.21 -18.39 -14.61
CA GLU A 233 10.84 -18.89 -14.61
C GLU A 233 9.80 -17.80 -14.91
N LEU A 234 10.04 -16.57 -14.45
CA LEU A 234 9.13 -15.44 -14.65
C LEU A 234 9.47 -14.60 -15.89
N LYS A 235 10.43 -15.01 -16.72
CA LYS A 235 10.88 -14.22 -17.89
C LYS A 235 9.97 -14.34 -19.12
N THR A 236 9.06 -15.31 -19.14
CA THR A 236 8.12 -15.51 -20.26
C THR A 236 6.70 -15.62 -19.72
N LYS A 237 5.71 -15.22 -20.52
CA LYS A 237 4.29 -15.34 -20.17
C LYS A 237 3.93 -16.78 -19.78
N ALA A 238 4.38 -17.76 -20.57
CA ALA A 238 4.10 -19.18 -20.30
C ALA A 238 4.78 -19.68 -19.01
N GLY A 239 6.05 -19.32 -18.78
CA GLY A 239 6.77 -19.68 -17.56
C GLY A 239 6.13 -19.06 -16.32
N TYR A 240 5.77 -17.79 -16.38
CA TYR A 240 5.12 -17.08 -15.28
C TYR A 240 3.73 -17.67 -15.02
N ALA A 241 2.93 -17.97 -16.06
CA ALA A 241 1.64 -18.64 -15.90
C ALA A 241 1.78 -20.01 -15.22
N ALA A 242 2.78 -20.80 -15.61
CA ALA A 242 3.07 -22.09 -14.98
C ALA A 242 3.48 -21.93 -13.50
N TYR A 243 4.29 -20.92 -13.19
CA TYR A 243 4.63 -20.59 -11.81
C TYR A 243 3.42 -20.18 -10.98
N LEU A 244 2.56 -19.30 -11.50
CA LEU A 244 1.34 -18.87 -10.82
C LEU A 244 0.41 -20.05 -10.56
N ALA A 245 0.29 -20.99 -11.50
CA ALA A 245 -0.49 -22.21 -11.30
C ALA A 245 0.10 -23.08 -10.17
N ARG A 246 1.43 -23.26 -10.14
CA ARG A 246 2.11 -24.01 -9.08
C ARG A 246 1.94 -23.34 -7.71
N ALA A 247 2.22 -22.03 -7.64
CA ALA A 247 2.09 -21.23 -6.43
C ALA A 247 0.65 -21.20 -5.90
N ALA A 248 -0.34 -21.06 -6.79
CA ALA A 248 -1.75 -21.11 -6.42
C ALA A 248 -2.12 -22.46 -5.79
N ASN A 249 -1.71 -23.57 -6.41
CA ASN A 249 -1.96 -24.92 -5.89
C ASN A 249 -1.30 -25.13 -4.52
N ALA A 250 -0.04 -24.72 -4.36
CA ALA A 250 0.64 -24.80 -3.07
C ALA A 250 -0.11 -24.01 -1.99
N LEU A 251 -0.51 -22.77 -2.30
CA LEU A 251 -1.20 -21.91 -1.34
C LEU A 251 -2.55 -22.49 -0.92
N VAL A 252 -3.38 -23.02 -1.84
CA VAL A 252 -4.70 -23.59 -1.48
C VAL A 252 -4.62 -24.95 -0.79
N ASN A 253 -3.54 -25.71 -0.99
CA ASN A 253 -3.33 -27.01 -0.36
C ASN A 253 -2.64 -26.94 1.01
N ALA A 254 -1.99 -25.81 1.34
CA ALA A 254 -1.38 -25.58 2.64
C ALA A 254 -2.41 -25.59 3.79
N SER A 255 -1.96 -25.83 5.02
CA SER A 255 -2.86 -25.77 6.17
C SER A 255 -3.31 -24.34 6.40
N GLY A 256 -4.61 -24.12 6.61
CA GLY A 256 -5.14 -22.80 6.97
C GLY A 256 -4.59 -22.28 8.31
N SER A 257 -4.11 -23.17 9.20
CA SER A 257 -3.52 -22.82 10.49
C SER A 257 -2.04 -22.44 10.42
N GLU A 258 -1.43 -22.59 9.25
CA GLU A 258 -0.01 -22.28 9.08
C GLU A 258 0.22 -20.77 9.10
N HIS A 259 1.26 -20.34 9.81
CA HIS A 259 1.67 -18.94 9.89
C HIS A 259 2.30 -18.47 8.58
N THR A 260 2.05 -17.22 8.21
CA THR A 260 2.55 -16.65 6.95
C THR A 260 4.04 -16.33 6.95
N THR A 261 4.66 -16.26 8.13
CA THR A 261 6.11 -16.12 8.28
C THR A 261 6.63 -17.10 9.32
N ALA A 262 7.95 -17.11 9.52
CA ALA A 262 8.56 -17.84 10.64
C ALA A 262 8.14 -17.31 12.03
N SER A 263 7.55 -16.12 12.11
CA SER A 263 7.04 -15.57 13.38
C SER A 263 5.64 -16.12 13.70
N PRO A 264 5.42 -16.65 14.92
CA PRO A 264 4.10 -17.10 15.36
C PRO A 264 3.10 -15.94 15.56
N ASP A 265 3.55 -14.69 15.56
CA ASP A 265 2.67 -13.52 15.63
C ASP A 265 2.13 -13.10 14.26
N SER A 266 2.64 -13.69 13.18
CA SER A 266 2.15 -13.42 11.82
C SER A 266 0.73 -13.98 11.63
N PRO A 267 -0.11 -13.38 10.77
CA PRO A 267 -1.41 -13.95 10.46
C PRO A 267 -1.25 -15.34 9.84
N THR A 268 -2.17 -16.24 10.14
CA THR A 268 -2.24 -17.55 9.48
C THR A 268 -2.72 -17.40 8.02
N LEU A 269 -2.49 -18.43 7.19
CA LEU A 269 -3.01 -18.48 5.83
C LEU A 269 -4.53 -18.36 5.77
N GLY A 270 -5.24 -18.97 6.73
CA GLY A 270 -6.69 -18.86 6.88
C GLY A 270 -7.13 -17.43 7.20
N GLN A 271 -6.49 -16.79 8.17
CA GLN A 271 -6.73 -15.37 8.50
C GLN A 271 -6.37 -14.42 7.34
N SER A 272 -5.44 -14.85 6.49
CA SER A 272 -5.01 -14.14 5.29
C SER A 272 -5.94 -14.36 4.08
N GLY A 273 -7.03 -15.11 4.26
CA GLY A 273 -8.07 -15.29 3.25
C GLY A 273 -7.70 -16.28 2.14
N LYS A 274 -6.82 -17.24 2.42
CA LYS A 274 -6.60 -18.43 1.58
C LYS A 274 -7.94 -19.04 1.15
N LEU A 275 -8.02 -19.48 -0.11
CA LEU A 275 -9.16 -20.20 -0.65
C LEU A 275 -9.02 -21.71 -0.43
N ASP A 276 -10.15 -22.42 -0.45
CA ASP A 276 -10.18 -23.90 -0.34
C ASP A 276 -9.73 -24.60 -1.63
N LYS A 277 -9.84 -23.91 -2.77
CA LYS A 277 -9.40 -24.42 -4.07
C LYS A 277 -8.97 -23.28 -4.99
N VAL A 278 -8.12 -23.60 -5.97
CA VAL A 278 -7.74 -22.65 -7.01
C VAL A 278 -8.97 -22.25 -7.80
N ASN A 279 -9.15 -20.94 -7.98
CA ASN A 279 -10.13 -20.41 -8.91
C ASN A 279 -9.56 -20.46 -10.33
N VAL A 280 -9.69 -21.62 -10.97
CA VAL A 280 -9.15 -21.92 -12.31
C VAL A 280 -9.57 -20.87 -13.33
N LYS A 281 -10.85 -20.47 -13.35
CA LYS A 281 -11.33 -19.40 -14.24
C LYS A 281 -10.58 -18.07 -14.07
N LYS A 282 -10.21 -17.71 -12.84
CA LYS A 282 -9.44 -16.48 -12.60
C LYS A 282 -7.96 -16.65 -12.94
N LEU A 283 -7.41 -17.84 -12.74
CA LEU A 283 -6.03 -18.17 -13.12
C LEU A 283 -5.87 -18.09 -14.65
N ASP A 284 -6.75 -18.75 -15.40
CA ASP A 284 -6.71 -18.78 -16.87
C ASP A 284 -6.84 -17.35 -17.45
N LYS A 285 -7.76 -16.56 -16.87
CA LYS A 285 -7.97 -15.15 -17.24
C LYS A 285 -6.73 -14.27 -17.09
N LEU A 286 -5.72 -14.65 -16.29
CA LEU A 286 -4.48 -13.87 -16.22
C LEU A 286 -3.74 -13.87 -17.56
N SER A 287 -3.75 -15.00 -18.27
CA SER A 287 -2.99 -15.22 -19.51
C SER A 287 -3.80 -14.94 -20.79
N GLU A 288 -5.13 -14.88 -20.68
CA GLU A 288 -6.01 -14.44 -21.78
C GLU A 288 -5.64 -13.03 -22.26
N LYS A 289 -5.97 -12.71 -23.52
CA LYS A 289 -5.71 -11.40 -24.13
C LYS A 289 -6.33 -10.28 -23.26
N GLY A 290 -5.49 -9.33 -22.82
CA GLY A 290 -5.91 -8.25 -21.91
C GLY A 290 -5.98 -8.63 -20.43
N GLY A 291 -5.72 -9.90 -20.10
CA GLY A 291 -5.48 -10.37 -18.74
C GLY A 291 -4.22 -9.74 -18.14
N LYS A 292 -4.11 -9.75 -16.81
CA LYS A 292 -3.00 -9.04 -16.12
C LYS A 292 -1.62 -9.48 -16.62
N LEU A 293 -1.43 -10.79 -16.80
CA LEU A 293 -0.16 -11.36 -17.23
C LEU A 293 0.07 -11.10 -18.73
N SER A 294 -0.96 -11.23 -19.55
CA SER A 294 -0.91 -10.88 -20.98
C SER A 294 -0.45 -9.42 -21.18
N VAL A 295 -1.03 -8.47 -20.43
CA VAL A 295 -0.64 -7.06 -20.48
C VAL A 295 0.79 -6.82 -20.00
N LEU A 296 1.22 -7.48 -18.92
CA LEU A 296 2.61 -7.41 -18.43
C LEU A 296 3.62 -7.79 -19.54
N PHE A 297 3.28 -8.79 -20.35
CA PHE A 297 4.11 -9.25 -21.47
C PHE A 297 3.79 -8.58 -22.81
N GLY A 298 3.10 -7.42 -22.80
CA GLY A 298 2.88 -6.59 -23.98
C GLY A 298 1.71 -7.00 -24.89
N GLU A 299 0.94 -8.02 -24.51
CA GLU A 299 -0.25 -8.44 -25.25
C GLU A 299 -1.49 -7.70 -24.72
N ARG A 300 -2.06 -6.83 -25.55
CA ARG A 300 -3.18 -5.96 -25.14
C ARG A 300 -4.52 -6.50 -25.63
N ALA A 301 -5.59 -6.22 -24.87
CA ALA A 301 -6.93 -6.24 -25.44
C ALA A 301 -6.98 -5.22 -26.58
N THR A 302 -7.52 -5.62 -27.73
CA THR A 302 -7.85 -4.65 -28.79
C THR A 302 -8.98 -3.79 -28.29
N SER A 303 -8.81 -2.47 -28.39
CA SER A 303 -9.84 -1.45 -28.17
C SER A 303 -11.10 -1.75 -28.98
#